data_AF-A0A5C0XN14-F1
#
_entry.id   AF-A0A5C0XN14-F1
#
_cell.length_a   1.000
_cell.length_b   1.000
_cell.length_c   1.000
_cell.angle_alpha   90.00
_cell.angle_beta   90.00
_cell.angle_gamma   90.00
#
_symmetry.space_group_name_H-M   'P 1'
#
loop_
_entity.id
_entity.type
_entity.pdbx_description
1 polymer ?
#
loop_
_entity_poly.entity_id
_entity_poly.type
_entity_poly.pdbx_seq_one_letter_code
_entity_poly.pdbx_strand_id
1 'polypeptide(L)'
;MIRHAVVFFFLLLIGAFVFSRAIKTVEVQVLVYYPGELVSRGYRIEGGQVILKFHALNRSEELKVKYETFKVRCFFCDLDLENATIIIDGTPLKPTCKDYIMSFDTGDGMLYIASPYNLSETAEIWIPEGYQFKELKFENNTLVILVSPGDGEKVKIIHSGVVAEHREGLEKGWVKVIYTDGSKSWGGRVYSFGEGECPILIKT
;
A
#
# COMPACT_ATOMS: atom_id res chain seq x y z
N MET A 1 -45.95 35.84 -5.47
CA MET A 1 -45.02 34.94 -6.19
C MET A 1 -43.58 34.97 -5.65
N ILE A 2 -42.95 36.13 -5.51
CA ILE A 2 -41.52 36.26 -5.10
C ILE A 2 -41.22 35.63 -3.72
N ARG A 3 -42.13 35.76 -2.74
CA ARG A 3 -41.94 35.26 -1.36
C ARG A 3 -41.87 33.72 -1.27
N HIS A 4 -42.56 32.99 -2.15
CA HIS A 4 -42.55 31.52 -2.17
C HIS A 4 -41.30 30.98 -2.86
N ALA A 5 -40.83 31.67 -3.92
CA ALA A 5 -39.59 31.35 -4.61
C ALA A 5 -38.36 31.52 -3.70
N VAL A 6 -38.33 32.59 -2.87
CA VAL A 6 -37.22 32.83 -1.92
C VAL A 6 -37.19 31.79 -0.80
N VAL A 7 -38.35 31.39 -0.26
CA VAL A 7 -38.43 30.33 0.77
C VAL A 7 -38.02 28.97 0.19
N PHE A 8 -38.44 28.66 -1.03
CA PHE A 8 -38.04 27.43 -1.72
C PHE A 8 -36.53 27.39 -2.00
N PHE A 9 -35.93 28.51 -2.41
CA PHE A 9 -34.50 28.61 -2.64
C PHE A 9 -33.69 28.51 -1.33
N PHE A 10 -34.18 29.09 -0.24
CA PHE A 10 -33.57 28.93 1.09
C PHE A 10 -33.64 27.50 1.60
N LEU A 11 -34.78 26.81 1.41
CA LEU A 11 -34.92 25.39 1.76
C LEU A 11 -34.03 24.49 0.90
N LEU A 12 -33.83 24.80 -0.38
CA LEU A 12 -32.87 24.10 -1.25
C LEU A 12 -31.43 24.33 -0.80
N LEU A 13 -31.06 25.55 -0.38
CA LEU A 13 -29.72 25.85 0.13
C LEU A 13 -29.46 25.18 1.49
N ILE A 14 -30.43 25.20 2.41
CA ILE A 14 -30.33 24.48 3.69
C ILE A 14 -30.27 22.97 3.43
N GLY A 15 -31.10 22.44 2.53
CA GLY A 15 -31.04 21.06 2.09
C GLY A 15 -29.64 20.72 1.58
N ALA A 16 -29.14 21.42 0.57
CA ALA A 16 -27.81 21.20 0.00
C ALA A 16 -26.68 21.29 1.04
N PHE A 17 -26.78 22.22 2.00
CA PHE A 17 -25.79 22.38 3.07
C PHE A 17 -25.84 21.25 4.11
N VAL A 18 -27.03 20.78 4.48
CA VAL A 18 -27.20 19.61 5.39
C VAL A 18 -26.74 18.33 4.68
N PHE A 19 -27.05 18.17 3.40
CA PHE A 19 -26.58 17.05 2.58
C PHE A 19 -25.06 17.06 2.41
N SER A 20 -24.40 18.22 2.28
CA SER A 20 -22.94 18.26 2.16
C SER A 20 -22.22 17.88 3.45
N ARG A 21 -22.78 18.21 4.63
CA ARG A 21 -22.24 17.78 5.93
C ARG A 21 -22.53 16.31 6.27
N ALA A 22 -23.53 15.71 5.63
CA ALA A 22 -23.91 14.31 5.86
C ALA A 22 -23.02 13.30 5.10
N ILE A 23 -22.34 13.75 4.04
CA ILE A 23 -21.40 12.93 3.26
C ILE A 23 -19.99 13.09 3.84
N LYS A 24 -19.47 12.04 4.46
CA LYS A 24 -18.04 11.93 4.76
C LYS A 24 -17.34 11.28 3.57
N THR A 25 -16.20 11.84 3.17
CA THR A 25 -15.29 11.20 2.21
C THR A 25 -13.99 10.90 2.94
N VAL A 26 -13.52 9.65 2.83
CA VAL A 26 -12.25 9.19 3.39
C VAL A 26 -11.41 8.62 2.25
N GLU A 27 -10.11 8.85 2.31
CA GLU A 27 -9.15 8.21 1.41
C GLU A 27 -8.60 6.93 2.03
N VAL A 28 -8.83 5.82 1.34
CA VAL A 28 -8.30 4.51 1.68
C VAL A 28 -7.30 4.11 0.61
N GLN A 29 -6.03 4.03 1.00
CA GLN A 29 -4.96 3.53 0.14
C GLN A 29 -4.71 2.06 0.44
N VAL A 30 -4.44 1.27 -0.60
CA VAL A 30 -4.13 -0.14 -0.42
C VAL A 30 -3.00 -0.57 -1.34
N LEU A 31 -2.05 -1.32 -0.79
CA LEU A 31 -1.05 -2.09 -1.52
C LEU A 31 -1.39 -3.57 -1.37
N VAL A 32 -1.65 -4.24 -2.50
CA VAL A 32 -1.89 -5.68 -2.52
C VAL A 32 -0.73 -6.37 -3.22
N TYR A 33 0.03 -7.17 -2.46
CA TYR A 33 1.05 -8.06 -3.02
C TYR A 33 0.35 -9.35 -3.46
N TYR A 34 0.46 -9.72 -4.74
CA TYR A 34 -0.30 -10.83 -5.28
C TYR A 34 0.46 -11.56 -6.40
N PRO A 35 0.35 -12.90 -6.51
CA PRO A 35 0.99 -13.71 -7.55
C PRO A 35 0.26 -13.53 -8.89
N GLY A 36 0.47 -12.37 -9.52
CA GLY A 36 -0.21 -11.95 -10.74
C GLY A 36 -0.76 -10.53 -10.69
N GLU A 37 -1.37 -10.10 -11.79
CA GLU A 37 -1.90 -8.74 -11.93
C GLU A 37 -3.31 -8.63 -11.38
N LEU A 38 -3.55 -7.56 -10.62
CA LEU A 38 -4.85 -7.24 -10.06
C LEU A 38 -5.40 -5.96 -10.69
N VAL A 39 -6.72 -5.95 -10.92
CA VAL A 39 -7.48 -4.73 -11.22
C VAL A 39 -8.49 -4.44 -10.12
N SER A 40 -8.65 -3.17 -9.80
CA SER A 40 -9.65 -2.72 -8.84
C SER A 40 -11.06 -2.80 -9.47
N ARG A 41 -12.04 -3.26 -8.67
CA ARG A 41 -13.46 -3.35 -9.03
C ARG A 41 -14.33 -2.37 -8.24
N GLY A 42 -13.71 -1.52 -7.43
CA GLY A 42 -14.38 -0.55 -6.56
C GLY A 42 -14.44 -1.02 -5.10
N TYR A 43 -15.35 -0.43 -4.35
CA TYR A 43 -15.58 -0.74 -2.93
C TYR A 43 -17.08 -0.86 -2.63
N ARG A 44 -17.40 -1.42 -1.47
CA ARG A 44 -18.72 -1.33 -0.84
C ARG A 44 -18.57 -1.13 0.67
N ILE A 45 -19.63 -0.70 1.32
CA ILE A 45 -19.70 -0.54 2.77
C ILE A 45 -20.79 -1.47 3.29
N GLU A 46 -20.47 -2.31 4.28
CA GLU A 46 -21.41 -3.22 4.92
C GLU A 46 -21.23 -3.15 6.43
N GLY A 47 -22.29 -2.78 7.16
CA GLY A 47 -22.23 -2.67 8.62
C GLY A 47 -21.16 -1.71 9.16
N GLY A 48 -20.81 -0.67 8.39
CA GLY A 48 -19.73 0.28 8.74
C GLY A 48 -18.33 -0.16 8.27
N GLN A 49 -18.15 -1.41 7.84
CA GLN A 49 -16.88 -1.92 7.35
C GLN A 49 -16.66 -1.58 5.86
N VAL A 50 -15.45 -1.12 5.54
CA VAL A 50 -15.02 -0.90 4.15
C VAL A 50 -14.56 -2.22 3.52
N ILE A 51 -15.15 -2.59 2.38
CA ILE A 51 -14.78 -3.77 1.61
C ILE A 51 -14.25 -3.33 0.24
N LEU A 52 -12.96 -3.55 0.00
CA LEU A 52 -12.25 -3.21 -1.23
C LEU A 52 -12.22 -4.43 -2.16
N LYS A 53 -12.62 -4.27 -3.42
CA LYS A 53 -12.77 -5.39 -4.36
C LYS A 53 -11.72 -5.33 -5.46
N PHE A 54 -11.11 -6.48 -5.72
CA PHE A 54 -10.14 -6.70 -6.79
C PHE A 54 -10.48 -7.96 -7.58
N HIS A 55 -9.94 -8.02 -8.79
CA HIS A 55 -10.04 -9.16 -9.68
C HIS A 55 -8.64 -9.49 -10.22
N ALA A 56 -8.27 -10.77 -10.23
CA ALA A 56 -7.01 -11.20 -10.82
C ALA A 56 -7.17 -11.33 -12.35
N LEU A 57 -6.36 -10.59 -13.11
CA LEU A 57 -6.33 -10.67 -14.57
C LEU A 57 -5.57 -11.91 -15.06
N ASN A 58 -4.47 -12.22 -14.38
CA ASN A 58 -3.64 -13.38 -14.61
C ASN A 58 -3.10 -13.89 -13.27
N ARG A 59 -2.72 -15.16 -13.24
CA ARG A 59 -1.96 -15.76 -12.14
C ARG A 59 -0.55 -16.02 -12.65
N SER A 60 0.45 -15.62 -11.88
CA SER A 60 1.87 -15.87 -12.15
C SER A 60 2.57 -16.24 -10.86
N GLU A 61 3.69 -16.96 -10.95
CA GLU A 61 4.53 -17.21 -9.75
C GLU A 61 5.19 -15.93 -9.23
N GLU A 62 5.39 -14.94 -10.11
CA GLU A 62 5.95 -13.64 -9.72
C GLU A 62 4.95 -12.81 -8.91
N LEU A 63 5.42 -12.33 -7.76
CA LEU A 63 4.69 -11.41 -6.89
C LEU A 63 4.72 -10.00 -7.49
N LYS A 64 3.53 -9.45 -7.75
CA LYS A 64 3.34 -8.06 -8.20
C LYS A 64 2.62 -7.26 -7.13
N VAL A 65 2.84 -5.95 -7.13
CA VAL A 65 2.15 -5.02 -6.22
C VAL A 65 1.11 -4.23 -6.99
N LYS A 66 -0.13 -4.25 -6.50
CA LYS A 66 -1.19 -3.35 -6.94
C LYS A 66 -1.40 -2.27 -5.89
N TYR A 67 -1.03 -1.03 -6.24
CA TYR A 67 -1.42 0.16 -5.51
C TYR A 67 -2.77 0.69 -6.03
N GLU A 68 -3.66 1.08 -5.11
CA GLU A 68 -4.93 1.72 -5.42
C GLU A 68 -5.34 2.71 -4.33
N THR A 69 -6.00 3.80 -4.74
CA THR A 69 -6.59 4.78 -3.82
C THR A 69 -8.09 4.85 -4.03
N PHE A 70 -8.84 4.53 -2.98
CA PHE A 70 -10.30 4.61 -2.96
C PHE A 70 -10.78 5.84 -2.21
N LYS A 71 -11.58 6.67 -2.88
CA LYS A 71 -12.34 7.75 -2.23
C LYS A 71 -13.67 7.18 -1.73
N VAL A 72 -13.64 6.67 -0.51
CA VAL A 72 -14.80 6.05 0.14
C VAL A 72 -15.75 7.13 0.61
N ARG A 73 -16.96 7.16 0.05
CA ARG A 73 -18.01 8.09 0.44
C ARG A 73 -19.05 7.37 1.26
N CYS A 74 -19.41 7.93 2.40
CA CYS A 74 -20.47 7.40 3.22
C CYS A 74 -21.45 8.49 3.68
N PHE A 75 -22.73 8.14 3.73
CA PHE A 75 -23.81 9.00 4.18
C PHE A 75 -24.25 8.57 5.58
N PHE A 76 -24.07 9.44 6.58
CA PHE A 76 -24.42 9.16 7.99
C PHE A 76 -23.87 7.83 8.54
N CYS A 77 -22.62 7.45 8.23
CA CYS A 77 -22.01 6.28 8.89
C CYS A 77 -20.71 6.60 9.61
N ASP A 78 -20.47 5.82 10.65
CA ASP A 78 -19.18 5.67 11.29
C ASP A 78 -18.47 4.51 10.60
N LEU A 79 -17.45 4.85 9.81
CA LEU A 79 -16.63 3.88 9.12
C LEU A 79 -15.62 3.29 10.11
N ASP A 80 -15.55 1.97 10.16
CA ASP A 80 -14.45 1.28 10.80
C ASP A 80 -13.28 1.22 9.81
N LEU A 81 -12.39 2.20 9.93
CA LEU A 81 -11.14 2.27 9.18
C LEU A 81 -10.02 1.45 9.83
N GLU A 82 -10.24 0.75 10.94
CA GLU A 82 -9.22 -0.15 11.47
C GLU A 82 -9.24 -1.52 10.78
N ASN A 83 -10.41 -1.90 10.22
CA ASN A 83 -10.68 -3.28 9.83
C ASN A 83 -11.19 -3.42 8.39
N ALA A 84 -10.60 -2.74 7.41
CA ALA A 84 -10.98 -2.96 6.00
C ALA A 84 -10.74 -4.42 5.57
N THR A 85 -11.63 -4.94 4.72
CA THR A 85 -11.45 -6.26 4.09
C THR A 85 -11.14 -6.09 2.62
N ILE A 86 -10.07 -6.71 2.14
CA ILE A 86 -9.78 -6.83 0.72
C ILE A 86 -10.44 -8.12 0.22
N ILE A 87 -11.12 -8.09 -0.92
CA ILE A 87 -11.67 -9.28 -1.57
C ILE A 87 -11.05 -9.41 -2.96
N ILE A 88 -10.41 -10.54 -3.22
CA ILE A 88 -9.88 -10.91 -4.54
C ILE A 88 -10.69 -12.12 -5.03
N ASP A 89 -11.49 -11.92 -6.07
CA ASP A 89 -12.32 -12.99 -6.68
C ASP A 89 -13.14 -13.81 -5.66
N GLY A 90 -13.73 -13.11 -4.68
CA GLY A 90 -14.56 -13.70 -3.63
C GLY A 90 -13.77 -14.23 -2.42
N THR A 91 -12.44 -14.28 -2.48
CA THR A 91 -11.59 -14.68 -1.35
C THR A 91 -11.27 -13.46 -0.49
N PRO A 92 -11.65 -13.44 0.80
CA PRO A 92 -11.32 -12.35 1.70
C PRO A 92 -9.85 -12.42 2.11
N LEU A 93 -9.24 -11.25 2.18
CA LEU A 93 -7.86 -11.03 2.61
C LEU A 93 -7.85 -9.90 3.63
N LYS A 94 -7.27 -10.18 4.80
CA LYS A 94 -7.12 -9.19 5.87
C LYS A 94 -5.79 -8.45 5.68
N PRO A 95 -5.76 -7.12 5.82
CA PRO A 95 -4.50 -6.39 5.95
C PRO A 95 -3.68 -6.95 7.10
N THR A 96 -2.39 -7.16 6.89
CA THR A 96 -1.45 -7.58 7.94
C THR A 96 -0.61 -6.42 8.45
N CYS A 97 -0.66 -5.30 7.73
CA CYS A 97 0.10 -4.11 7.98
C CYS A 97 -0.76 -2.89 7.65
N LYS A 98 -0.71 -1.87 8.52
CA LYS A 98 -1.55 -0.68 8.40
C LYS A 98 -0.78 0.55 8.87
N ASP A 99 -1.07 1.68 8.25
CA ASP A 99 -0.51 2.97 8.64
C ASP A 99 -1.55 4.07 8.48
N TYR A 100 -1.52 5.05 9.37
CA TYR A 100 -2.41 6.21 9.29
C TYR A 100 -1.82 7.22 8.30
N ILE A 101 -2.63 7.62 7.34
CA ILE A 101 -2.25 8.67 6.40
C ILE A 101 -2.93 9.96 6.83
N MET A 102 -2.15 10.94 7.25
CA MET A 102 -2.67 12.30 7.42
C MET A 102 -2.66 13.02 6.06
N SER A 103 -3.84 13.34 5.54
CA SER A 103 -4.00 14.20 4.35
C SER A 103 -4.59 15.54 4.76
N PHE A 104 -3.92 16.63 4.37
CA PHE A 104 -4.38 17.99 4.64
C PHE A 104 -5.66 18.37 3.88
N ASP A 105 -5.96 17.70 2.76
CA ASP A 105 -7.07 18.06 1.86
C ASP A 105 -8.33 17.20 2.04
N THR A 106 -8.17 15.96 2.48
CA THR A 106 -9.25 14.94 2.49
C THR A 106 -9.57 14.38 3.88
N GLY A 107 -8.83 14.79 4.91
CA GLY A 107 -8.95 14.28 6.27
C GLY A 107 -8.09 13.03 6.51
N ASP A 108 -8.25 12.43 7.69
CA ASP A 108 -7.53 11.20 8.08
C ASP A 108 -7.90 10.05 7.13
N GLY A 109 -6.88 9.33 6.65
CA GLY A 109 -6.99 8.17 5.79
C GLY A 109 -6.21 6.99 6.34
N MET A 110 -6.35 5.84 5.67
CA MET A 110 -5.66 4.61 6.06
C MET A 110 -4.92 4.01 4.88
N LEU A 111 -3.69 3.58 5.12
CA LEU A 111 -2.95 2.68 4.25
C LEU A 111 -3.13 1.26 4.77
N TYR A 112 -3.56 0.36 3.89
CA TYR A 112 -3.54 -1.06 4.15
C TYR A 112 -2.54 -1.76 3.25
N ILE A 113 -1.81 -2.69 3.82
CA ILE A 113 -0.98 -3.61 3.05
C ILE A 113 -1.47 -5.02 3.30
N ALA A 114 -1.73 -5.74 2.21
CA ALA A 114 -2.30 -7.07 2.25
C ALA A 114 -1.60 -7.99 1.24
N SER A 115 -1.46 -9.26 1.61
CA SER A 115 -0.89 -10.31 0.77
C SER A 115 -1.43 -11.67 1.18
N PRO A 116 -1.65 -12.61 0.24
CA PRO A 116 -1.90 -14.01 0.60
C PRO A 116 -0.64 -14.70 1.18
N TYR A 117 0.51 -14.03 1.21
CA TYR A 117 1.79 -14.53 1.74
C TYR A 117 2.26 -13.74 2.96
N ASN A 118 3.19 -14.32 3.72
CA ASN A 118 3.85 -13.64 4.84
C ASN A 118 4.71 -12.47 4.33
N LEU A 119 4.23 -11.24 4.59
CA LEU A 119 4.93 -10.02 4.20
C LEU A 119 6.16 -9.73 5.04
N SER A 120 6.34 -10.43 6.17
CA SER A 120 7.55 -10.31 6.98
C SER A 120 8.81 -10.75 6.24
N GLU A 121 8.64 -11.59 5.21
CA GLU A 121 9.69 -12.17 4.37
C GLU A 121 9.81 -11.43 3.02
N THR A 122 9.01 -10.38 2.81
CA THR A 122 8.95 -9.62 1.56
C THR A 122 9.78 -8.35 1.66
N ALA A 123 10.57 -8.07 0.62
CA ALA A 123 11.25 -6.80 0.44
C ALA A 123 10.93 -6.18 -0.92
N GLU A 124 10.73 -4.86 -0.92
CA GLU A 124 10.74 -4.04 -2.11
C GLU A 124 12.11 -3.38 -2.28
N ILE A 125 12.87 -3.81 -3.27
CA ILE A 125 14.19 -3.27 -3.57
C ILE A 125 14.10 -2.28 -4.72
N TRP A 126 14.33 -1.01 -4.43
CA TRP A 126 14.45 0.02 -5.45
C TRP A 126 15.83 -0.05 -6.08
N ILE A 127 15.85 -0.24 -7.40
CA ILE A 127 17.06 -0.45 -8.18
C ILE A 127 17.56 0.89 -8.71
N PRO A 128 18.88 1.19 -8.59
CA PRO A 128 19.43 2.42 -9.14
C PRO A 128 19.20 2.53 -10.66
N GLU A 129 19.04 3.76 -11.15
CA GLU A 129 18.80 4.02 -12.57
C GLU A 129 19.95 3.50 -13.45
N GLY A 130 19.59 2.82 -14.55
CA GLY A 130 20.55 2.18 -15.47
C GLY A 130 21.08 0.83 -14.98
N TYR A 131 20.53 0.28 -13.89
CA TYR A 131 20.86 -1.04 -13.39
C TYR A 131 19.64 -1.96 -13.32
N GLN A 132 19.92 -3.26 -13.22
CA GLN A 132 18.94 -4.33 -13.00
C GLN A 132 19.37 -5.21 -11.83
N PHE A 133 18.40 -5.72 -11.06
CA PHE A 133 18.64 -6.67 -9.98
C PHE A 133 19.27 -7.97 -10.51
N LYS A 134 20.21 -8.54 -9.75
CA LYS A 134 20.77 -9.87 -10.03
C LYS A 134 20.50 -10.83 -8.90
N GLU A 135 21.01 -10.52 -7.72
CA GLU A 135 20.93 -11.41 -6.58
C GLU A 135 21.07 -10.64 -5.27
N LEU A 136 20.73 -11.30 -4.17
CA LEU A 136 20.87 -10.80 -2.82
C LEU A 136 21.70 -11.79 -2.01
N LYS A 137 22.65 -11.27 -1.25
CA LYS A 137 23.55 -12.03 -0.38
C LYS A 137 23.62 -11.37 0.99
N PHE A 138 23.95 -12.16 2.01
CA PHE A 138 24.26 -11.65 3.34
C PHE A 138 25.63 -12.11 3.77
N GLU A 139 26.52 -11.15 4.01
CA GLU A 139 27.92 -11.41 4.33
C GLU A 139 28.39 -10.36 5.35
N ASN A 140 29.08 -10.79 6.41
CA ASN A 140 29.69 -9.89 7.40
C ASN A 140 28.72 -8.81 7.93
N ASN A 141 27.51 -9.21 8.34
CA ASN A 141 26.46 -8.31 8.82
C ASN A 141 26.04 -7.21 7.82
N THR A 142 26.18 -7.51 6.53
CA THR A 142 25.82 -6.64 5.42
C THR A 142 24.93 -7.38 4.44
N LEU A 143 23.77 -6.81 4.14
CA LEU A 143 22.91 -7.21 3.05
C LEU A 143 23.47 -6.61 1.74
N VAL A 144 24.00 -7.47 0.89
CA VAL A 144 24.59 -7.09 -0.40
C VAL A 144 23.57 -7.34 -1.51
N ILE A 145 23.21 -6.28 -2.21
CA ILE A 145 22.30 -6.30 -3.36
C ILE A 145 23.15 -6.17 -4.60
N LEU A 146 23.27 -7.25 -5.34
CA LEU A 146 24.03 -7.29 -6.57
C LEU A 146 23.17 -6.82 -7.73
N VAL A 147 23.71 -5.87 -8.46
CA VAL A 147 23.09 -5.27 -9.64
C VAL A 147 24.03 -5.36 -10.83
N SER A 148 23.51 -5.21 -12.04
CA SER A 148 24.36 -5.02 -13.22
C SER A 148 23.81 -3.89 -14.07
N PRO A 149 24.59 -3.30 -14.98
CA PRO A 149 24.05 -2.39 -15.98
C PRO A 149 22.90 -3.04 -16.77
N GLY A 150 21.87 -2.26 -17.08
CA GLY A 150 20.72 -2.67 -17.88
C GLY A 150 19.43 -1.93 -17.53
N ASP A 151 18.45 -2.00 -18.42
CA ASP A 151 17.14 -1.33 -18.28
C ASP A 151 16.13 -2.26 -17.58
N GLY A 152 16.44 -2.64 -16.36
CA GLY A 152 15.60 -3.52 -15.54
C GLY A 152 14.40 -2.83 -14.89
N GLU A 153 13.64 -3.60 -14.12
CA GLU A 153 12.58 -3.06 -13.27
C GLU A 153 13.15 -2.07 -12.25
N LYS A 154 12.48 -0.93 -12.08
CA LYS A 154 12.84 0.08 -11.08
C LYS A 154 12.68 -0.43 -9.64
N VAL A 155 11.76 -1.37 -9.43
CA VAL A 155 11.50 -1.98 -8.13
C VAL A 155 11.46 -3.48 -8.33
N LYS A 156 12.29 -4.22 -7.60
CA LYS A 156 12.22 -5.66 -7.52
C LYS A 156 11.56 -6.07 -6.22
N ILE A 157 10.45 -6.80 -6.32
CA ILE A 157 9.81 -7.44 -5.18
C ILE A 157 10.43 -8.82 -5.02
N ILE A 158 10.94 -9.11 -3.83
CA ILE A 158 11.50 -10.42 -3.52
C ILE A 158 10.83 -11.00 -2.28
N HIS A 159 10.77 -12.33 -2.25
CA HIS A 159 10.49 -13.10 -1.05
C HIS A 159 11.80 -13.79 -0.66
N SER A 160 12.31 -13.50 0.55
CA SER A 160 13.67 -13.89 0.94
C SER A 160 13.77 -14.25 2.42
N GLY A 161 14.15 -15.50 2.69
CA GLY A 161 14.46 -15.95 4.05
C GLY A 161 15.60 -15.16 4.70
N VAL A 162 16.55 -14.66 3.91
CA VAL A 162 17.66 -13.80 4.39
C VAL A 162 17.12 -12.48 4.94
N VAL A 163 16.16 -11.87 4.24
CA VAL A 163 15.48 -10.65 4.73
C VAL A 163 14.71 -10.95 6.02
N ALA A 164 14.01 -12.08 6.07
CA ALA A 164 13.24 -12.49 7.24
C ALA A 164 14.14 -12.71 8.47
N GLU A 165 15.24 -13.44 8.30
CA GLU A 165 16.20 -13.78 9.35
C GLU A 165 16.85 -12.52 9.95
N HIS A 166 17.18 -11.54 9.12
CA HIS A 166 17.89 -10.32 9.54
C HIS A 166 16.99 -9.09 9.67
N ARG A 167 15.67 -9.28 9.70
CA ARG A 167 14.69 -8.21 9.64
C ARG A 167 14.87 -7.16 10.72
N GLU A 168 14.94 -7.58 11.98
CA GLU A 168 15.11 -6.66 13.11
C GLU A 168 16.39 -5.83 12.97
N GLY A 169 17.47 -6.47 12.51
CA GLY A 169 18.74 -5.80 12.26
C GLY A 169 18.66 -4.79 11.12
N LEU A 170 17.89 -5.08 10.07
CA LEU A 170 17.64 -4.17 8.95
C LEU A 170 16.81 -2.96 9.39
N GLU A 171 15.71 -3.18 10.12
CA GLU A 171 14.82 -2.13 10.61
C GLU A 171 15.50 -1.19 11.62
N LYS A 172 16.38 -1.74 12.48
CA LYS A 172 17.13 -0.96 13.48
C LYS A 172 18.45 -0.37 12.94
N GLY A 173 18.78 -0.63 11.68
CA GLY A 173 20.02 -0.16 11.06
C GLY A 173 21.30 -0.81 11.59
N TRP A 174 21.18 -1.96 12.26
CA TRP A 174 22.32 -2.77 12.71
C TRP A 174 22.93 -3.58 11.56
N VAL A 175 22.13 -3.91 10.56
CA VAL A 175 22.57 -4.54 9.31
C VAL A 175 22.81 -3.45 8.28
N LYS A 176 24.01 -3.41 7.72
CA LYS A 176 24.33 -2.48 6.61
C LYS A 176 23.70 -3.00 5.33
N VAL A 177 23.20 -2.11 4.47
CA VAL A 177 22.77 -2.46 3.12
C VAL A 177 23.70 -1.82 2.10
N ILE A 178 24.15 -2.59 1.11
CA ILE A 178 25.02 -2.11 0.03
C ILE A 178 24.48 -2.62 -1.31
N TYR A 179 24.35 -1.72 -2.27
CA TYR A 179 24.19 -2.06 -3.68
C TYR A 179 25.56 -2.10 -4.34
N THR A 180 25.84 -3.08 -5.22
CA THR A 180 27.10 -3.09 -5.99
C THR A 180 26.98 -3.83 -7.31
N ASP A 181 27.71 -3.35 -8.32
CA ASP A 181 27.91 -4.03 -9.62
C ASP A 181 29.28 -4.72 -9.73
N GLY A 182 30.02 -4.80 -8.62
CA GLY A 182 31.40 -5.29 -8.53
C GLY A 182 32.47 -4.22 -8.80
N SER A 183 32.11 -3.09 -9.43
CA SER A 183 33.02 -1.97 -9.71
C SER A 183 32.74 -0.74 -8.85
N LYS A 184 31.46 -0.49 -8.54
CA LYS A 184 30.95 0.61 -7.74
C LYS A 184 30.05 0.08 -6.64
N SER A 185 29.91 0.86 -5.58
CA SER A 185 29.02 0.53 -4.46
C SER A 185 28.26 1.75 -3.97
N TRP A 186 27.01 1.55 -3.58
CA TRP A 186 26.13 2.57 -3.02
C TRP A 186 25.55 2.06 -1.69
N GLY A 187 25.35 2.96 -0.73
CA GLY A 187 24.67 2.60 0.51
C GLY A 187 23.17 2.41 0.25
N GLY A 188 22.55 1.45 0.94
CA GLY A 188 21.11 1.30 0.98
C GLY A 188 20.51 1.80 2.30
N ARG A 189 19.26 2.26 2.24
CA ARG A 189 18.43 2.67 3.37
C ARG A 189 17.23 1.75 3.45
N VAL A 190 16.96 1.28 4.66
CA VAL A 190 15.80 0.43 4.97
C VAL A 190 14.69 1.29 5.54
N TYR A 191 13.47 1.03 5.09
CA TYR A 191 12.25 1.64 5.58
C TYR A 191 11.26 0.52 5.91
N SER A 192 10.53 0.66 7.01
CA SER A 192 9.43 -0.23 7.36
C SER A 192 8.11 0.53 7.26
N PHE A 193 7.05 -0.15 6.84
CA PHE A 193 5.72 0.44 6.75
C PHE A 193 4.99 0.29 8.09
N GLY A 194 5.26 1.14 9.09
CA GLY A 194 4.45 1.15 10.33
C GLY A 194 4.46 -0.17 11.13
N GLU A 195 3.34 -0.45 11.82
CA GLU A 195 3.18 -1.63 12.68
C GLU A 195 2.53 -2.82 11.95
N GLY A 196 2.99 -4.03 12.25
CA GLY A 196 2.43 -5.29 11.75
C GLY A 196 3.41 -6.12 10.91
N GLU A 197 2.89 -7.13 10.22
CA GLU A 197 3.67 -7.93 9.27
C GLU A 197 3.73 -7.19 7.93
N CYS A 198 4.72 -6.31 7.82
CA CYS A 198 4.89 -5.39 6.71
C CYS A 198 6.05 -5.82 5.81
N PRO A 199 6.04 -5.53 4.51
CA PRO A 199 7.25 -5.63 3.70
C PRO A 199 8.25 -4.57 4.16
N ILE A 200 9.55 -4.80 3.95
CA ILE A 200 10.55 -3.73 4.09
C ILE A 200 10.81 -3.09 2.72
N LEU A 201 11.01 -1.78 2.68
CA LEU A 201 11.53 -1.12 1.49
C LEU A 201 13.02 -0.88 1.65
N ILE A 202 13.76 -1.14 0.58
CA ILE A 202 15.18 -0.86 0.48
C ILE A 202 15.40 0.08 -0.69
N LYS A 203 16.05 1.21 -0.42
CA LYS A 203 16.35 2.25 -1.41
C LYS A 203 17.81 2.65 -1.38
N THR A 204 18.38 3.00 -2.53
CA THR A 204 19.71 3.61 -2.63
C THR A 204 19.71 5.03 -2.06
#